data_AF-A0A916NHL7-F1
#
_entry.id   AF-A0A916NHL7-F1
#
_cell.length_a   1.000
_cell.length_b   1.000
_cell.length_c   1.000
_cell.angle_alpha   90.00
_cell.angle_beta   90.00
_cell.angle_gamma   90.00
#
_symmetry.space_group_name_H-M   'P 1'
#
loop_
_entity.id
_entity.type
_entity.pdbx_description
1 polymer ?
#
loop_
_entity_poly.entity_id
_entity_poly.type
_entity_poly.pdbx_seq_one_letter_code
_entity_poly.pdbx_strand_id
1 'polypeptide(L)' 'MSRIEKIAFIQSFWSLFNVRGKLEYCTDVQLDSIIDNILRKVKRHGKVNALMHIYRMPVFLN' A
#
# COMPACT_ATOMS: atom_id res chain seq x y z
N MET A 1 12.52 5.65 3.56
CA MET A 1 11.64 4.78 4.38
C MET A 1 12.44 3.57 4.83
N SER A 2 12.36 3.25 6.12
CA SER A 2 12.84 1.98 6.67
C SER A 2 12.03 0.81 6.11
N ARG A 3 12.55 -0.42 6.22
CA ARG A 3 11.85 -1.63 5.77
C ARG A 3 10.46 -1.78 6.41
N ILE A 4 10.36 -1.49 7.71
CA ILE A 4 9.10 -1.53 8.45
C ILE A 4 8.11 -0.51 7.89
N GLU A 5 8.56 0.72 7.64
CA GLU A 5 7.72 1.77 7.04
C GLU A 5 7.23 1.37 5.63
N LYS A 6 8.10 0.76 4.81
CA LYS A 6 7.72 0.26 3.48
C LYS A 6 6.63 -0.80 3.57
N ILE A 7 6.78 -1.77 4.47
CA ILE A 7 5.79 -2.82 4.70
C ILE A 7 4.46 -2.20 5.16
N ALA A 8 4.48 -1.37 6.22
CA ALA A 8 3.28 -0.72 6.75
C ALA A 8 2.57 0.14 5.69
N PHE A 9 3.32 0.88 4.87
CA PHE A 9 2.77 1.62 3.74
C PHE A 9 2.05 0.68 2.75
N ILE A 10 2.70 -0.38 2.27
CA ILE A 10 2.09 -1.30 1.31
C ILE A 10 0.82 -1.96 1.90
N GLN A 11 0.87 -2.35 3.18
CA GLN A 11 -0.28 -2.93 3.88
C GLN A 11 -1.45 -1.95 3.99
N SER A 12 -1.18 -0.65 4.13
CA SER A 12 -2.25 0.36 4.19
C SER A 12 -3.09 0.43 2.90
N PHE A 13 -2.49 0.04 1.76
CA PHE A 13 -3.17 0.00 0.47
C PHE A 13 -3.70 -1.39 0.09
N TRP A 14 -3.62 -2.39 0.99
CA TRP A 14 -3.95 -3.79 0.65
C TRP A 14 -5.38 -3.97 0.15
N SER A 15 -6.34 -3.34 0.82
CA SER A 15 -7.76 -3.39 0.47
C SER A 15 -8.07 -2.73 -0.88
N LEU A 16 -7.25 -1.77 -1.31
CA LEU A 16 -7.45 -1.00 -2.54
C LEU A 16 -6.87 -1.68 -3.78
N PHE A 17 -5.75 -2.40 -3.62
CA PHE A 17 -5.03 -2.98 -4.77
C PHE A 17 -4.94 -4.51 -4.76
N ASN A 18 -5.61 -5.17 -3.80
CA ASN A 18 -5.64 -6.63 -3.66
C ASN A 18 -4.23 -7.25 -3.75
N VAL A 19 -3.23 -6.57 -3.17
CA VAL A 19 -1.88 -7.09 -3.13
C VAL A 19 -1.96 -8.34 -2.23
N ARG A 20 -1.61 -9.52 -2.72
CA ARG A 20 -1.59 -10.75 -1.91
C ARG A 20 -0.16 -11.25 -1.89
N GLY A 21 0.45 -11.35 -0.72
CA GLY A 21 1.82 -11.85 -0.60
C GLY A 21 2.43 -11.59 0.78
N LYS A 22 3.39 -12.42 1.16
CA LYS A 22 4.16 -12.24 2.41
C LYS A 22 5.27 -11.19 2.18
N LEU A 23 4.94 -9.91 2.41
CA LEU A 23 5.85 -8.77 2.24
C LEU A 23 7.17 -8.91 3.04
N GLU A 24 7.12 -9.68 4.13
CA GLU A 24 8.25 -10.01 4.99
C GLU A 24 9.41 -10.68 4.23
N TYR A 25 9.13 -11.40 3.15
CA TYR A 25 10.14 -12.11 2.34
C TYR A 25 10.57 -11.31 1.10
N CYS A 26 9.97 -10.16 0.83
CA CYS A 26 10.38 -9.32 -0.30
C CYS A 26 11.71 -8.62 0.00
N THR A 27 12.59 -8.52 -0.99
CA THR A 27 13.78 -7.66 -0.89
C THR A 27 13.37 -6.18 -0.86
N ASP A 28 14.23 -5.31 -0.35
CA ASP A 28 13.92 -3.87 -0.32
C ASP A 28 13.64 -3.29 -1.72
N VAL A 29 14.35 -3.78 -2.75
CA VAL A 29 14.11 -3.40 -4.15
C VAL A 29 12.72 -3.82 -4.63
N GLN A 30 12.25 -5.01 -4.22
CA GLN A 30 10.90 -5.46 -4.53
C GLN A 30 9.85 -4.62 -3.81
N LEU A 31 10.08 -4.27 -2.54
CA LEU A 31 9.19 -3.38 -1.78
C LEU A 31 9.10 -2.00 -2.46
N ASP A 32 10.22 -1.43 -2.90
CA ASP A 32 10.24 -0.15 -3.62
C ASP A 32 9.47 -0.22 -4.95
N SER A 33 9.61 -1.32 -5.70
CA SER A 33 8.85 -1.54 -6.93
C SER A 33 7.33 -1.60 -6.69
N ILE A 34 6.90 -2.22 -5.59
CA ILE A 34 5.48 -2.27 -5.21
C ILE A 34 4.97 -0.87 -4.85
N ILE A 35 5.74 -0.11 -4.07
CA ILE A 35 5.41 1.27 -3.69
C ILE A 35 5.25 2.13 -4.94
N ASP A 36 6.19 2.05 -5.88
CA ASP A 36 6.12 2.80 -7.14
C ASP A 36 4.86 2.46 -7.95
N ASN A 37 4.47 1.18 -7.97
CA ASN A 37 3.25 0.75 -8.66
C ASN A 37 1.99 1.33 -7.98
N ILE A 38 1.94 1.30 -6.63
CA ILE A 38 0.86 1.93 -5.84
C ILE A 38 0.78 3.42 -6.18
N LEU A 39 1.89 4.14 -6.11
CA LEU A 39 1.94 5.59 -6.39
C LEU A 39 1.50 5.91 -7.82
N ARG A 40 1.91 5.11 -8.82
CA ARG A 40 1.45 5.29 -10.20
C ARG A 40 -0.05 5.06 -10.34
N LYS A 41 -0.62 4.05 -9.66
CA LYS A 41 -2.06 3.80 -9.68
C LYS A 41 -2.84 4.91 -9.00
N VAL A 42 -2.38 5.39 -7.85
CA VAL A 42 -2.98 6.53 -7.14
C VAL A 42 -2.95 7.79 -8.02
N LYS A 43 -1.81 8.09 -8.64
CA LYS A 43 -1.68 9.25 -9.56
C LYS A 43 -2.58 9.14 -10.79
N ARG A 44 -2.76 7.95 -11.36
CA ARG A 44 -3.64 7.72 -12.52
C ARG A 44 -5.12 7.75 -12.16
N HIS A 45 -5.48 7.24 -10.98
CA HIS A 45 -6.84 7.32 -10.48
C HIS A 45 -7.04 8.63 -9.72
N GLY A 46 -7.36 9.72 -10.42
CA GLY A 46 -7.68 11.03 -9.81
C GLY A 46 -8.85 11.02 -8.80
N LYS A 47 -9.52 9.88 -8.61
CA LYS A 47 -10.53 9.63 -7.58
C LYS A 47 -9.97 9.03 -6.28
N VAL A 48 -8.72 8.55 -6.26
CA VAL A 48 -8.07 8.06 -5.05
C VAL A 48 -7.51 9.27 -4.30
N ASN A 49 -8.25 9.72 -3.31
CA ASN A 49 -7.85 10.78 -2.39
C ASN A 49 -7.74 10.22 -0.97
N ALA A 50 -7.21 11.03 -0.04
CA ALA A 50 -7.03 10.62 1.36
C ALA A 50 -8.34 10.15 2.01
N LEU A 51 -9.47 10.79 1.71
CA LEU A 51 -10.79 10.39 2.23
C LEU A 51 -11.18 8.99 1.75
N MET A 52 -11.07 8.72 0.45
CA MET A 52 -11.33 7.40 -0.13
C MET A 52 -10.41 6.33 0.45
N HIS A 53 -9.14 6.67 0.70
CA HIS A 53 -8.18 5.77 1.33
C HIS A 53 -8.60 5.38 2.75
N ILE A 54 -9.01 6.35 3.57
CA ILE A 54 -9.50 6.13 4.94
C ILE A 54 -10.77 5.27 4.92
N TYR A 55 -11.76 5.58 4.08
CA TYR A 55 -13.00 4.80 3.99
C TYR A 55 -12.78 3.35 3.54
N ARG A 56 -11.71 3.09 2.78
CA ARG A 56 -11.39 1.76 2.23
C ARG A 56 -10.38 1.01 3.09
N MET A 57 -9.77 1.63 4.10
CA MET A 57 -8.95 0.96 5.11
C MET A 57 -9.86 0.52 6.26
N PRO A 58 -10.24 -0.77 6.36
CA PRO A 58 -10.93 -1.24 7.55
C PRO A 58 -9.95 -1.15 8.72
N VAL A 59 -10.15 -0.15 9.58
CA VAL A 59 -9.52 -0.12 10.90
C VAL A 59 -10.28 -1.13 11.74
N PHE A 60 -9.84 -2.39 11.72
CA PHE A 60 -10.28 -3.34 12.74
C PHE A 60 -9.62 -2.90 14.05
N LEU A 61 -10.32 -2.05 14.80
CA LEU A 61 -10.06 -1.87 16.22
C LEU A 61 -10.44 -3.20 16.87
N ASN A 62 -9.45 -4.06 17.11
CA ASN A 62 -9.60 -5.16 18.06
C ASN A 62 -9.78 -4.60 19.47
#